data_AF-A0A9C7WHD5-F1
#
_entry.id   AF-A0A9C7WHD5-F1
#
_cell.length_a   1.000
_cell.length_b   1.000
_cell.length_c   1.000
_cell.angle_alpha   90.00
_cell.angle_beta   90.00
_cell.angle_gamma   90.00
#
_symmetry.space_group_name_H-M   'P 1'
#
loop_
_entity.id
_entity.type
_entity.pdbx_description
1 polymer ?
#
loop_
_entity_poly.entity_id
_entity_poly.type
_entity_poly.pdbx_seq_one_letter_code
_entity_poly.pdbx_strand_id
1 'polypeptide(L)' 'MVEFHILARDGGARAGLLVTPHGEVETPTFMPVGTQGTVKALSQEELE' A
#
# COMPACT_ATOMS: atom_id res chain seq x y z
N MET A 1 15.54 1.97 -1.77
CA MET A 1 15.46 2.31 -0.34
C MET A 1 13.98 2.35 0.00
N VAL A 2 13.57 1.82 1.16
CA VAL A 2 12.19 1.89 1.64
C VAL A 2 12.19 2.84 2.82
N GLU A 3 11.34 3.85 2.79
CA GLU A 3 11.20 4.85 3.86
C GLU A 3 9.75 4.92 4.33
N PHE A 4 9.53 5.19 5.61
CA PHE A 4 8.18 5.29 6.18
C PHE A 4 8.02 6.60 6.95
N HIS A 5 7.10 7.45 6.49
CA HIS A 5 6.76 8.74 7.09
C HIS A 5 5.41 8.65 7.81
N ILE A 6 5.30 9.22 9.01
CA ILE A 6 4.02 9.34 9.71
C ILE A 6 3.48 10.75 9.49
N LEU A 7 2.31 10.86 8.88
CA LEU A 7 1.64 12.14 8.58
C LEU A 7 0.76 12.61 9.73
N ALA A 8 0.04 11.68 10.37
CA ALA A 8 -0.84 11.98 11.50
C ALA A 8 -0.96 10.78 12.46
N ARG A 9 -1.39 11.05 13.70
CA ARG A 9 -1.63 10.06 14.75
C ARG A 9 -2.91 10.37 15.50
N ASP A 10 -3.60 9.31 15.92
CA ASP A 10 -4.68 9.37 16.91
C ASP A 10 -4.54 8.16 17.85
N GLY A 11 -4.12 8.41 19.10
CA GLY A 11 -3.71 7.36 20.01
C GLY A 11 -2.62 6.45 19.40
N GLY A 12 -2.92 5.15 19.26
CA GLY A 12 -2.04 4.17 18.62
C GLY A 12 -2.18 4.08 17.09
N ALA A 13 -3.19 4.72 16.50
CA ALA A 13 -3.41 4.74 15.06
C ALA A 13 -2.45 5.70 14.36
N ARG A 14 -2.12 5.39 13.10
CA ARG A 14 -1.17 6.17 12.28
C ARG A 14 -1.69 6.25 10.86
N ALA A 15 -1.71 7.46 10.32
CA ALA A 15 -1.73 7.69 8.88
C ALA A 15 -0.30 7.99 8.43
N GLY A 16 0.15 7.37 7.35
CA GLY A 16 1.54 7.48 6.92
C GLY A 16 1.75 7.20 5.45
N LEU A 17 2.97 7.45 4.98
CA LEU A 17 3.39 7.27 3.60
C LEU A 17 4.58 6.30 3.57
N LEU A 18 4.41 5.18 2.88
CA LEU A 18 5.48 4.23 2.61
C LEU A 18 6.08 4.54 1.23
N VAL A 19 7.29 5.09 1.21
CA VAL A 19 8.00 5.44 -0.02
C VAL A 19 8.79 4.24 -0.48
N THR A 20 8.48 3.77 -1.68
CA THR A 20 9.18 2.66 -2.36
C THR A 20 9.79 3.14 -3.68
N PRO A 21 10.72 2.40 -4.29
CA PRO A 21 11.21 2.72 -5.64
C PRO A 21 10.11 2.75 -6.72
N HIS A 22 8.97 2.12 -6.48
CA HIS A 22 7.85 2.02 -7.42
C HIS A 22 6.74 3.03 -7.14
N GLY A 23 6.97 3.97 -6.22
CA GLY A 23 6.00 5.00 -5.84
C GLY A 23 5.69 4.98 -4.36
N GLU A 24 4.79 5.87 -3.99
CA GLU A 24 4.34 6.08 -2.62
C GLU A 24 3.06 5.29 -2.34
N VAL A 25 2.97 4.72 -1.15
CA VAL A 25 1.79 3.97 -0.69
C VAL A 25 1.25 4.63 0.57
N GLU A 26 0.02 5.14 0.51
CA GLU A 26 -0.68 5.65 1.69
C GLU A 26 -1.00 4.50 2.65
N THR A 27 -0.85 4.75 3.95
CA THR A 27 -1.15 3.79 5.02
C THR A 27 -2.13 4.40 6.02
N PRO A 28 -3.07 3.63 6.56
CA PRO A 28 -3.27 2.19 6.36
C PRO A 28 -3.85 1.86 4.98
N THR A 29 -3.34 0.80 4.35
CA THR A 29 -3.88 0.27 3.09
C THR A 29 -4.04 -1.25 3.18
N PHE A 30 -4.96 -1.80 2.40
CA PHE A 30 -5.18 -3.23 2.28
C PHE A 30 -4.70 -3.71 0.91
N MET A 31 -3.59 -4.46 0.89
CA MET A 31 -2.96 -4.91 -0.35
C MET A 31 -3.59 -6.21 -0.86
N PRO A 32 -3.99 -6.30 -2.15
CA PRO A 32 -4.47 -7.55 -2.74
C PRO A 32 -3.33 -8.57 -2.86
N VAL A 33 -3.67 -9.86 -2.85
CA VAL A 33 -2.68 -10.94 -2.94
C VAL A 33 -2.54 -11.43 -4.38
N GLY A 34 -1.42 -11.12 -5.00
CA GLY A 34 -1.04 -11.59 -6.35
C GLY A 34 -0.34 -12.95 -6.34
N THR A 35 -1.07 -14.05 -6.11
CA THR A 35 -0.48 -15.39 -6.10
C THR A 35 -0.19 -15.89 -7.51
N GLN A 36 1.02 -16.41 -7.76
CA GLN A 36 1.46 -16.86 -9.09
C GLN A 36 1.41 -15.74 -10.17
N GLY A 37 1.70 -14.50 -9.78
CA GLY A 37 1.80 -13.37 -10.71
C GLY A 37 0.48 -12.74 -11.13
N THR A 38 -0.63 -13.09 -10.48
CA THR A 38 -1.97 -12.52 -10.76
C THR A 38 -2.80 -12.40 -9.48
N VAL A 39 -3.62 -11.35 -9.39
CA VAL A 39 -4.76 -11.35 -8.45
C VAL A 39 -5.89 -12.13 -9.11
N LYS A 40 -6.28 -13.23 -8.49
CA LYS A 40 -7.22 -14.18 -9.12
C LYS A 40 -8.51 -13.50 -9.55
N ALA A 41 -8.90 -13.74 -10.79
CA ALA A 41 -10.13 -13.26 -11.42
C ALA A 41 -10.24 -11.74 -11.62
N LEU A 42 -9.18 -10.97 -11.35
CA LEU A 42 -9.16 -9.52 -11.55
C LEU A 42 -8.00 -9.14 -12.47
N SER A 43 -8.27 -8.24 -13.41
CA SER A 43 -7.25 -7.51 -14.17
C SER A 43 -6.61 -6.40 -13.33
N GLN A 44 -5.45 -5.91 -13.76
CA GLN A 44 -4.79 -4.79 -13.08
C GLN A 44 -5.64 -3.51 -13.11
N GLU A 45 -6.36 -3.26 -14.20
CA GLU A 45 -7.25 -2.09 -14.35
C GLU A 45 -8.43 -2.14 -13.35
N GLU A 46 -8.88 -3.33 -12.94
CA GLU A 46 -9.91 -3.49 -11.91
C GLU A 46 -9.39 -3.30 -10.48
N LEU A 47 -8.06 -3.21 -10.28
CA LEU A 47 -7.42 -3.02 -8.98
C LEU A 47 -7.02 -1.57 -8.70
N GLU A 48 -6.97 -0.72 -9.73
CA GLU A 48 -6.69 0.72 -9.61
C GLU A 48 -7.91 1.51 -9.12
#